data_AF-T1G8I7-F1
#
_entry.id   AF-T1G8I7-F1
#
_cell.length_a   1.000
_cell.length_b   1.000
_cell.length_c   1.000
_cell.angle_alpha   90.00
_cell.angle_beta   90.00
_cell.angle_gamma   90.00
#
_symmetry.space_group_name_H-M   'P 1'
#
loop_
_entity.id
_entity.type
_entity.pdbx_description
1 polymer ?
#
loop_
_entity_poly.entity_id
_entity_poly.type
_entity_poly.pdbx_seq_one_letter_code
_entity_poly.pdbx_strand_id
1 'polypeptide(L)'
;DVEQHPSQAVAYAHLKSVMGKHFRFEEDMMKEAQFADLATHKGIHEDFEATLRASQVPISSEKVTGAKQWLVDHIKLVDFKYKGKLHG
;
A
#
# COMPACT_ATOMS: atom_id res chain seq x y z
N ASP A 1 11.12 -13.14 26.61
CA ASP A 1 10.59 -13.11 25.24
C ASP A 1 11.18 -12.00 24.41
N VAL A 2 11.82 -12.38 23.31
CA VAL A 2 12.52 -11.52 22.34
C VAL A 2 11.69 -11.49 21.05
N GLU A 3 10.36 -11.35 21.16
CA GLU A 3 9.46 -11.65 20.04
C GLU A 3 8.66 -10.48 19.46
N GLN A 4 8.80 -9.23 19.92
CA GLN A 4 7.90 -8.16 19.42
C GLN A 4 8.51 -6.84 18.92
N HIS A 5 9.82 -6.65 18.91
CA HIS A 5 10.37 -5.37 18.42
C HIS A 5 11.64 -5.52 17.58
N PRO A 6 11.55 -5.99 16.33
CA PRO A 6 12.52 -5.51 15.34
C PRO A 6 12.39 -3.97 15.30
N SER A 7 13.52 -3.26 15.38
CA SER A 7 13.55 -1.79 15.49
C SER A 7 12.55 -1.13 14.53
N GLN A 8 11.94 0.00 14.91
CA GLN A 8 10.91 0.68 14.10
C GLN A 8 11.29 0.83 12.62
N ALA A 9 12.59 0.93 12.32
CA ALA A 9 13.14 0.91 10.97
C ALA A 9 12.89 -0.40 10.20
N VAL A 10 13.06 -1.57 10.83
CA VAL A 10 12.78 -2.88 10.23
C VAL A 10 11.28 -3.07 10.02
N ALA A 11 10.45 -2.70 11.01
CA ALA A 11 9.00 -2.72 10.86
C ALA A 11 8.52 -1.82 9.72
N TYR A 12 9.13 -0.64 9.59
CA TYR A 12 8.82 0.29 8.50
C TYR A 12 9.33 -0.20 7.13
N ALA A 13 10.52 -0.80 7.08
CA ALA A 13 11.04 -1.42 5.86
C ALA A 13 10.13 -2.57 5.40
N HIS A 14 9.68 -3.40 6.34
CA HIS A 14 8.72 -4.46 6.06
C HIS A 14 7.39 -3.90 5.55
N LEU A 15 6.85 -2.85 6.20
CA LEU A 15 5.64 -2.16 5.76
C LEU A 15 5.72 -1.68 4.31
N LYS A 16 6.81 -0.98 3.95
CA LYS A 16 7.07 -0.54 2.57
C LYS A 16 7.12 -1.73 1.61
N SER A 17 7.76 -2.83 2.01
CA SER A 17 7.84 -4.03 1.17
C SER A 17 6.49 -4.68 0.93
N VAL A 18 5.63 -4.80 1.94
CA VAL A 18 4.33 -5.47 1.78
C VAL A 18 3.36 -4.59 0.99
N MET A 19 3.39 -3.27 1.20
CA MET A 19 2.59 -2.31 0.42
C MET A 19 2.99 -2.28 -1.05
N GLY A 20 4.30 -2.21 -1.35
CA GLY A 20 4.76 -2.26 -2.73
C GLY A 20 4.37 -3.55 -3.44
N LYS A 21 4.40 -4.70 -2.75
CA LYS A 21 3.91 -5.97 -3.31
C LYS A 21 2.41 -5.95 -3.59
N HIS A 22 1.61 -5.41 -2.67
CA HIS A 22 0.15 -5.25 -2.85
C HIS A 22 -0.14 -4.39 -4.09
N PHE A 23 0.48 -3.21 -4.20
CA PHE A 23 0.26 -2.29 -5.31
C PHE A 23 0.59 -2.90 -6.67
N ARG A 24 1.73 -3.57 -6.81
CA ARG A 24 2.09 -4.18 -8.10
C ARG A 24 1.21 -5.35 -8.46
N PHE A 25 0.84 -6.20 -7.49
CA PHE A 25 -0.09 -7.29 -7.73
C PHE A 25 -1.45 -6.77 -8.23
N GLU A 26 -1.96 -5.72 -7.61
CA GLU A 26 -3.22 -5.09 -7.98
C GLU A 26 -3.17 -4.40 -9.35
N GLU A 27 -2.11 -3.64 -9.63
CA GLU A 27 -1.86 -3.00 -10.92
C GLU A 27 -1.76 -4.03 -12.06
N ASP A 28 -1.11 -5.17 -11.82
CA ASP A 28 -1.02 -6.27 -12.78
C ASP A 28 -2.40 -6.88 -13.05
N MET A 29 -3.19 -7.16 -12.01
CA MET A 29 -4.57 -7.64 -12.16
C MET A 29 -5.45 -6.65 -12.93
N MET A 30 -5.35 -5.36 -12.63
CA MET A 30 -6.08 -4.31 -13.35
C MET A 30 -5.67 -4.23 -14.83
N LYS A 31 -4.38 -4.37 -15.11
CA LYS A 31 -3.84 -4.37 -16.46
C LYS A 31 -4.34 -5.56 -17.26
N GLU A 32 -4.34 -6.76 -16.67
CA GLU A 32 -4.89 -7.98 -17.29
C GLU A 32 -6.39 -7.85 -17.57
N ALA A 33 -7.14 -7.21 -16.68
CA ALA A 33 -8.56 -6.93 -16.85
C ALA A 33 -8.87 -5.73 -17.78
N GLN A 34 -7.85 -5.11 -18.38
CA GLN A 34 -7.97 -3.88 -19.19
C GLN A 34 -8.78 -2.77 -18.48
N PHE A 35 -8.59 -2.64 -17.17
CA PHE A 35 -9.34 -1.70 -16.34
C PHE A 35 -9.09 -0.26 -16.78
N ALA A 36 -10.16 0.45 -17.16
CA ALA A 36 -10.08 1.80 -17.75
C ALA A 36 -9.39 2.82 -16.82
N ASP A 37 -9.56 2.68 -15.50
CA ASP A 37 -9.03 3.64 -14.53
C ASP A 37 -7.67 3.23 -13.94
N LEU A 38 -6.95 2.27 -14.56
CA LEU A 38 -5.63 1.81 -14.09
C LEU A 38 -4.65 2.99 -13.86
N ALA A 39 -4.61 3.95 -14.78
CA ALA A 39 -3.69 5.08 -14.67
C ALA A 39 -3.97 5.94 -13.43
N THR A 40 -5.24 6.22 -13.16
CA THR A 40 -5.67 6.97 -11.97
C THR A 40 -5.34 6.19 -10.69
N HIS A 41 -5.62 4.89 -10.69
CA HIS A 41 -5.36 4.03 -9.53
C HIS A 41 -3.86 3.91 -9.22
N LYS A 42 -3.04 3.71 -10.24
CA LYS A 42 -1.60 3.68 -10.11
C LYS A 42 -1.03 5.00 -9.57
N GLY A 43 -1.60 6.14 -9.98
CA GLY A 43 -1.22 7.44 -9.42
C GLY A 43 -1.41 7.51 -7.90
N ILE A 44 -2.51 6.96 -7.37
CA ILE A 44 -2.76 6.88 -5.92
C ILE A 44 -1.69 6.04 -5.22
N HIS A 45 -1.28 4.92 -5.81
CA HIS A 45 -0.18 4.10 -5.29
C HIS A 45 1.15 4.86 -5.27
N GLU A 46 1.50 5.53 -6.38
CA GLU A 46 2.75 6.27 -6.52
C GLU A 46 2.86 7.42 -5.50
N ASP A 47 1.77 8.15 -5.27
CA ASP A 47 1.69 9.24 -4.28
C ASP A 47 1.90 8.73 -2.85
N PHE A 48 1.31 7.59 -2.53
CA PHE A 48 1.48 6.98 -1.21
C PHE A 48 2.89 6.40 -1.02
N GLU A 49 3.44 5.74 -2.04
CA GLU A 49 4.85 5.30 -2.03
C GLU A 49 5.83 6.46 -1.90
N ALA A 50 5.54 7.62 -2.48
CA ALA A 50 6.32 8.84 -2.28
C ALA A 50 6.26 9.32 -0.83
N THR A 51 5.07 9.30 -0.21
CA THR A 51 4.88 9.63 1.21
C THR A 51 5.68 8.68 2.13
N LEU A 52 5.72 7.39 1.79
CA LEU A 52 6.52 6.41 2.53
C LEU A 52 8.03 6.60 2.34
N ARG A 53 8.48 7.00 1.14
CA ARG A 53 9.89 7.28 0.87
C ARG A 53 10.38 8.56 1.57
N ALA A 54 9.53 9.58 1.67
CA ALA A 54 9.85 10.84 2.31
C ALA A 54 10.01 10.75 3.84
N SER A 55 9.53 9.67 4.46
CA SER A 55 9.65 9.48 5.91
C SER A 55 11.04 8.96 6.29
N GLN A 56 11.79 9.77 7.05
CA GLN A 56 13.10 9.41 7.61
C GLN A 56 12.98 8.82 9.03
N VAL A 57 13.95 7.98 9.39
CA VAL A 57 14.10 7.37 10.72
C VAL A 57 14.69 8.40 11.69
N PRO A 58 14.23 8.50 12.95
CA PRO A 58 13.26 7.65 13.63
C PRO A 58 11.82 7.90 13.18
N ILE A 59 11.13 6.81 12.84
CA ILE A 59 9.72 6.85 12.43
C ILE A 59 8.86 6.65 13.67
N SER A 60 7.94 7.58 13.91
CA SER A 60 6.98 7.49 15.01
C SER A 60 6.02 6.30 14.79
N SER A 61 5.59 5.68 15.88
CA SER A 61 4.55 4.65 15.87
C SER A 61 3.27 5.13 15.17
N GLU A 62 2.93 6.41 15.32
CA GLU A 62 1.79 7.05 14.65
C GLU A 62 1.87 6.98 13.12
N LYS A 63 3.06 7.18 12.53
CA LYS A 63 3.24 7.05 11.07
C LYS A 63 3.03 5.62 10.59
N VAL A 64 3.48 4.62 11.37
CA VAL A 64 3.25 3.21 11.06
C VAL A 64 1.75 2.89 11.13
N THR A 65 1.06 3.37 12.16
CA THR A 65 -0.40 3.20 12.31
C THR A 65 -1.17 3.91 11.20
N GLY A 66 -0.81 5.15 10.86
CA GLY A 66 -1.46 5.90 9.79
C GLY A 66 -1.28 5.23 8.42
N ALA A 67 -0.10 4.69 8.14
CA ALA A 67 0.13 3.96 6.90
C ALA A 67 -0.67 2.65 6.85
N LYS A 68 -0.80 1.91 7.96
CA LYS A 68 -1.67 0.73 8.04
C LYS A 68 -3.15 1.11 7.82
N GLN A 69 -3.60 2.20 8.42
CA GLN A 69 -4.98 2.68 8.26
C GLN A 69 -5.25 3.11 6.82
N TRP A 70 -4.31 3.83 6.19
CA TRP A 70 -4.40 4.20 4.78
C TRP A 70 -4.58 2.97 3.88
N LEU A 71 -3.83 1.89 4.11
CA LEU A 71 -3.99 0.66 3.33
C LEU A 71 -5.39 0.05 3.50
N VAL A 72 -5.91 0.02 4.72
CA VAL A 72 -7.27 -0.49 5.00
C VAL A 72 -8.33 0.36 4.30
N ASP A 73 -8.18 1.67 4.33
CA ASP A 73 -9.13 2.60 3.72
C ASP A 73 -9.03 2.60 2.19
N HIS A 74 -7.82 2.52 1.64
CA HIS A 74 -7.55 2.33 0.22
C HIS A 74 -8.25 1.07 -0.28
N ILE A 75 -8.04 -0.06 0.40
CA ILE A 75 -8.73 -1.31 0.07
C ILE A 75 -10.26 -1.09 0.09
N LYS A 76 -10.82 -0.60 1.19
CA LYS A 76 -12.27 -0.48 1.36
C LYS A 76 -12.94 0.51 0.40
N LEU A 77 -12.29 1.62 0.08
CA LEU A 77 -12.90 2.74 -0.62
C LEU A 77 -12.51 2.84 -2.08
N VAL A 78 -11.36 2.29 -2.45
CA VAL A 78 -10.84 2.27 -3.81
C VAL A 78 -10.91 0.85 -4.34
N ASP A 79 -10.31 -0.12 -3.63
CA ASP A 79 -10.19 -1.48 -4.16
C ASP A 79 -11.54 -2.17 -4.37
N PHE A 80 -12.44 -2.02 -3.39
CA PHE A 80 -13.78 -2.57 -3.50
C PHE A 80 -14.61 -1.97 -4.66
N LYS A 81 -14.25 -0.83 -5.25
CA LYS A 81 -14.99 -0.25 -6.39
C LYS A 81 -14.83 -1.04 -7.68
N TYR A 82 -13.74 -1.79 -7.83
CA TYR A 82 -13.55 -2.69 -8.96
C TYR A 82 -13.84 -4.15 -8.60
N LYS A 83 -14.24 -4.45 -7.36
CA LYS A 83 -14.70 -5.78 -6.96
C LYS A 83 -15.92 -6.16 -7.82
N GLY A 84 -15.75 -7.12 -8.72
CA GLY A 84 -16.75 -7.50 -9.73
C GLY A 84 -16.45 -7.01 -11.16
N LYS A 85 -15.50 -6.08 -11.33
CA LYS A 85 -15.07 -5.52 -12.62
C LYS A 85 -13.73 -6.08 -13.12
N LEU A 86 -12.97 -6.76 -12.26
CA LEU A 86 -11.70 -7.42 -12.62
C LEU A 86 -11.87 -8.90 -13.00
N HIS A 87 -13.09 -9.33 -13.34
CA HIS A 87 -13.28 -10.67 -13.89
C HIS A 87 -12.93 -10.65 -15.38
N GLY A 88 -11.84 -11.32 -15.73
CA GLY A 88 -11.67 -11.89 -17.06
C GLY A 88 -12.58 -13.11 -17.25
#